data_AF-A0A842VQH8-F1
#
_entry.id   AF-A0A842VQH8-F1
#
_cell.length_a   1.000
_cell.length_b   1.000
_cell.length_c   1.000
_cell.angle_alpha   90.00
_cell.angle_beta   90.00
_cell.angle_gamma   90.00
#
_symmetry.space_group_name_H-M   'P 1'
#
loop_
_entity.id
_entity.type
_entity.pdbx_description
1 polymer ?
#
loop_
_entity_poly.entity_id
_entity_poly.type
_entity_poly.pdbx_seq_one_letter_code
_entity_poly.pdbx_strand_id
1 'polypeptide(L)'
;DYIVDLVGIDSVGIGTDFYGFSLPQKLAEKITELLDILGFRPEHKASFATKVEGFENYPKFPNLVKGLISRGYSNQEIKKIAGENFLRTFRSIVG
;
A
#
# COMPACT_ATOMS: atom_id res chain seq x y z
N ASP A 1 -7.27 7.50 6.55
CA ASP A 1 -8.30 8.53 6.77
C ASP A 1 -9.48 8.21 5.88
N TYR A 2 -9.54 8.68 4.63
CA TYR A 2 -10.70 8.47 3.73
C TYR A 2 -11.36 7.07 3.77
N ILE A 3 -10.58 6.00 3.62
CA ILE A 3 -11.14 4.63 3.65
C ILE A 3 -11.64 4.25 5.05
N VAL A 4 -10.92 4.66 6.11
CA VAL A 4 -11.38 4.46 7.50
C VAL A 4 -12.69 5.19 7.74
N ASP A 5 -12.82 6.43 7.25
CA ASP A 5 -14.05 7.22 7.39
C ASP A 5 -15.22 6.60 6.62
N LEU A 6 -14.94 5.97 5.48
CA LEU A 6 -15.95 5.35 4.62
C LEU A 6 -16.45 3.99 5.15
N VAL A 7 -15.54 3.12 5.62
CA VAL A 7 -15.87 1.71 5.93
C VAL A 7 -15.66 1.32 7.39
N GLY A 8 -15.17 2.25 8.22
CA GLY A 8 -14.85 2.02 9.63
C GLY A 8 -13.48 1.37 9.84
N ILE A 9 -12.87 1.67 11.00
CA ILE A 9 -11.51 1.23 11.36
C ILE A 9 -11.34 -0.30 11.43
N ASP A 10 -12.42 -1.02 11.68
CA ASP A 10 -12.39 -2.48 11.70
C ASP A 10 -12.32 -3.09 10.31
N SER A 11 -12.47 -2.33 9.23
CA SER A 11 -12.55 -2.87 7.86
C SER A 11 -11.35 -2.49 6.98
N VAL A 12 -10.27 -1.97 7.57
CA VAL A 12 -9.10 -1.44 6.83
C VAL A 12 -7.83 -2.20 7.16
N GLY A 13 -7.02 -2.46 6.13
CA GLY A 13 -5.68 -3.03 6.26
C GLY A 13 -4.71 -2.43 5.24
N ILE A 14 -3.43 -2.84 5.30
CA ILE A 14 -2.38 -2.39 4.40
C ILE A 14 -2.12 -3.45 3.31
N GLY A 15 -2.28 -3.06 2.04
CA GLY A 15 -1.87 -3.87 0.87
C GLY A 15 -1.04 -3.01 -0.07
N THR A 16 0.29 -3.06 0.06
CA THR A 16 1.20 -2.14 -0.64
C THR A 16 1.51 -2.53 -2.07
N ASP A 17 1.12 -3.74 -2.48
CA ASP A 17 1.50 -4.37 -3.74
C ASP A 17 3.02 -4.32 -4.01
N PHE A 18 3.82 -4.49 -2.94
CA PHE A 18 5.27 -4.43 -3.06
C PHE A 18 5.81 -5.78 -3.55
N TYR A 19 6.54 -5.79 -4.67
CA TYR A 19 7.06 -7.00 -5.33
C TYR A 19 8.32 -7.62 -4.67
N GLY A 20 8.61 -7.28 -3.42
CA GLY A 20 9.75 -7.80 -2.66
C GLY A 20 11.14 -7.22 -3.01
N PHE A 21 11.26 -6.49 -4.11
CA PHE A 21 12.48 -5.78 -4.51
C PHE A 21 12.15 -4.51 -5.29
N SER A 22 13.04 -3.52 -5.24
CA SER A 22 12.95 -2.38 -6.14
C SER A 22 13.48 -2.79 -7.51
N LEU A 23 12.67 -2.61 -8.55
CA LEU A 23 13.11 -2.83 -9.93
C LEU A 23 14.26 -1.88 -10.27
N PRO A 24 15.30 -2.36 -11.00
CA PRO A 24 16.27 -1.47 -11.62
C PRO A 24 15.54 -0.44 -12.51
N GLN A 25 15.99 0.82 -12.49
CA GLN A 25 15.30 1.93 -13.14
C GLN A 25 14.96 1.65 -14.62
N LYS A 26 15.94 1.14 -15.38
CA LYS A 26 15.73 0.78 -16.80
C LYS A 26 14.68 -0.30 -17.02
N LEU A 27 14.54 -1.24 -16.07
CA LEU A 27 13.52 -2.28 -16.15
C LEU A 27 12.14 -1.71 -15.82
N ALA A 28 12.06 -0.84 -14.81
CA ALA A 28 10.82 -0.14 -14.47
C ALA A 28 10.29 0.72 -15.62
N GLU A 29 11.18 1.41 -16.34
CA GLU A 29 10.85 2.19 -17.55
C GLU A 29 10.28 1.30 -18.66
N LYS A 30 10.93 0.18 -18.98
CA LYS A 30 10.43 -0.77 -19.99
C LYS A 30 9.10 -1.41 -19.63
N ILE A 31 8.88 -1.74 -18.35
CA ILE A 31 7.58 -2.26 -17.91
C ILE A 31 6.51 -1.17 -18.02
N THR A 32 6.87 0.09 -17.75
CA THR A 32 5.94 1.22 -17.93
C THR A 32 5.56 1.40 -19.41
N GLU A 33 6.51 1.28 -20.35
CA GLU A 33 6.21 1.25 -21.79
C GLU A 33 5.25 0.11 -22.17
N LEU A 34 5.38 -1.07 -21.54
CA LEU A 34 4.44 -2.18 -21.75
C LEU A 34 3.03 -1.84 -21.25
N LEU A 35 2.90 -1.12 -20.13
CA LEU A 35 1.59 -0.70 -19.62
C LEU A 35 0.87 0.22 -20.62
N ASP A 36 1.60 1.11 -21.31
CA ASP A 36 1.02 1.97 -22.35
C ASP A 36 0.44 1.14 -23.51
N ILE A 37 1.12 0.05 -23.90
CA ILE A 37 0.64 -0.90 -24.92
C ILE A 37 -0.61 -1.65 -24.45
N LEU A 38 -0.70 -1.96 -23.16
CA LEU A 38 -1.85 -2.65 -22.54
C LEU A 38 -3.08 -1.73 -22.38
N GLY A 39 -3.01 -0.48 -22.85
CA GLY A 39 -4.13 0.46 -22.85
C GLY A 39 -4.23 1.33 -21.61
N PHE A 40 -3.21 1.32 -20.74
CA PHE A 40 -3.09 2.35 -19.72
C PHE A 40 -2.77 3.69 -20.38
N ARG A 41 -3.36 4.76 -19.86
CA ARG A 41 -3.19 6.13 -20.35
C ARG A 41 -2.46 6.96 -19.30
N PRO A 42 -1.83 8.08 -19.67
CA PRO A 42 -1.12 8.94 -18.71
C PRO A 42 -1.96 9.33 -17.49
N GLU A 43 -3.26 9.55 -17.64
CA GLU A 43 -4.19 9.89 -16.55
C GLU A 43 -4.39 8.76 -15.52
N HIS A 44 -4.15 7.50 -15.90
CA HIS A 44 -4.24 6.35 -14.99
C HIS A 44 -3.01 6.26 -14.08
N LYS A 45 -1.90 6.93 -14.42
CA LYS A 45 -0.65 6.96 -13.64
C LYS A 45 -0.10 5.57 -13.30
N ALA A 46 -0.34 4.59 -14.16
CA ALA A 46 0.21 3.25 -14.01
C ALA A 46 1.70 3.29 -14.35
N SER A 47 2.57 3.13 -13.35
CA SER A 47 4.01 3.28 -13.52
C SER A 47 4.75 2.50 -12.44
N PHE A 48 5.77 1.76 -12.85
CA PHE A 48 6.71 1.12 -11.94
C PHE A 48 7.91 2.02 -11.61
N ALA A 49 8.04 3.15 -12.30
CA ALA A 49 9.08 4.15 -12.06
C ALA A 49 8.65 5.21 -11.03
N THR A 50 7.34 5.42 -10.87
CA THR A 50 6.79 6.41 -9.95
C THR A 50 6.84 5.88 -8.52
N LYS A 51 7.49 6.63 -7.62
CA LYS A 51 7.64 6.25 -6.20
C LYS A 51 6.97 7.29 -5.32
N VAL A 52 6.37 6.82 -4.24
CA VAL A 52 5.85 7.69 -3.18
C VAL A 52 7.01 8.12 -2.29
N GLU A 53 7.17 9.42 -2.08
CA GLU A 53 8.20 9.98 -1.21
C GLU A 53 8.08 9.41 0.21
N GLY A 54 9.20 8.99 0.78
CA GLY A 54 9.24 8.33 2.08
C GLY A 54 8.70 6.91 2.08
N PHE A 55 8.38 6.32 0.92
CA PHE A 55 7.93 4.94 0.75
C PHE A 55 8.49 4.28 -0.53
N GLU A 56 9.72 4.64 -0.89
CA GLU A 56 10.33 4.24 -2.17
C GLU A 56 10.79 2.78 -2.21
N ASN A 57 11.01 2.18 -1.03
CA ASN A 57 11.49 0.81 -0.89
C ASN A 57 11.05 0.17 0.44
N TYR A 58 11.22 -1.14 0.54
CA TYR A 58 10.75 -1.93 1.68
C TYR A 58 11.29 -1.46 3.05
N PRO A 59 12.57 -1.07 3.21
CA PRO A 59 13.06 -0.47 4.47
C PRO A 59 12.30 0.77 4.95
N LYS A 60 11.54 1.45 4.07
CA LYS A 60 10.70 2.59 4.43
C LYS A 60 9.31 2.19 4.94
N PHE A 61 8.97 0.90 5.01
CA PHE A 61 7.70 0.43 5.52
C PHE A 61 7.27 1.04 6.87
N PRO A 62 8.17 1.22 7.85
CA PRO A 62 7.84 1.87 9.12
C PRO A 62 7.28 3.30 9.00
N ASN A 63 7.48 3.99 7.87
CA ASN A 63 6.94 5.33 7.66
C ASN A 63 5.42 5.34 7.53
N LEU A 64 4.77 4.23 7.10
CA LEU A 64 3.31 4.12 7.17
C LEU A 64 2.82 4.21 8.60
N VAL A 65 3.47 3.47 9.52
CA VAL A 65 3.13 3.49 10.94
C VAL A 65 3.37 4.88 11.54
N LYS A 66 4.49 5.52 11.22
CA LYS A 66 4.76 6.91 11.65
C LYS A 66 3.69 7.88 11.15
N GLY A 67 3.23 7.71 9.91
CA GLY A 67 2.15 8.51 9.34
C GLY A 67 0.81 8.31 10.04
N LEU A 68 0.49 7.08 10.47
CA LEU A 68 -0.71 6.83 11.27
C LEU A 68 -0.60 7.47 12.65
N ILE A 69 0.56 7.37 13.31
CA ILE A 69 0.81 8.02 14.60
C ILE A 69 0.65 9.55 14.48
N SER A 70 1.24 10.17 13.46
CA SER A 70 1.15 11.63 13.29
C SER A 70 -0.26 12.12 12.97
N ARG A 71 -1.13 11.24 12.45
CA ARG A 71 -2.55 11.51 12.19
C ARG A 71 -3.45 11.24 13.40
N GLY A 72 -2.89 10.80 14.53
CA GLY A 72 -3.63 10.63 15.78
C GLY A 72 -4.30 9.27 15.97
N TYR A 73 -3.95 8.27 15.17
CA TYR A 73 -4.45 6.90 15.39
C TYR A 73 -3.87 6.35 16.69
N SER A 74 -4.72 5.72 17.49
CA SER A 74 -4.30 5.04 18.71
C SER A 74 -3.48 3.78 18.38
N ASN A 75 -2.68 3.32 19.36
CA ASN A 75 -1.93 2.08 19.23
C ASN A 75 -2.83 0.87 18.90
N GLN A 76 -4.08 0.87 19.38
CA GLN A 76 -5.03 -0.19 19.10
C GLN A 76 -5.50 -0.16 17.64
N GLU A 77 -5.80 1.03 17.10
CA GLU A 77 -6.21 1.18 15.70
C GLU A 77 -5.06 0.90 14.73
N ILE A 78 -3.83 1.26 15.11
CA ILE A 78 -2.63 0.91 14.33
C ILE A 78 -2.46 -0.60 14.24
N LYS A 79 -2.65 -1.36 15.33
CA LYS A 79 -2.60 -2.83 15.30
C LYS A 79 -3.68 -3.44 14.40
N LYS A 80 -4.90 -2.88 14.44
CA LYS A 80 -5.99 -3.24 13.53
C LYS A 80 -5.57 -3.12 12.07
N ILE A 81 -5.11 -1.93 11.67
CA ILE A 81 -4.65 -1.63 10.30
C ILE A 81 -3.43 -2.47 9.90
N ALA A 82 -2.49 -2.68 10.82
CA ALA A 82 -1.25 -3.39 10.55
C ALA A 82 -1.45 -4.90 10.32
N GLY A 83 -2.53 -5.50 10.83
CA GLY A 83 -2.83 -6.89 10.53
C GLY A 83 -3.97 -7.54 11.30
N GLU A 84 -4.38 -7.05 12.47
CA GLU A 84 -5.43 -7.73 13.25
C GLU A 84 -6.76 -7.83 12.49
N ASN A 85 -7.08 -6.82 11.66
CA ASN A 85 -8.26 -6.88 10.80
C ASN A 85 -8.17 -8.00 9.76
N PHE A 86 -7.02 -8.14 9.09
CA PHE A 86 -6.81 -9.24 8.16
C PHE A 86 -6.84 -10.60 8.86
N LEU A 87 -6.20 -10.74 10.02
CA LEU A 87 -6.19 -11.98 10.79
C LEU A 87 -7.59 -12.38 11.24
N ARG A 88 -8.41 -11.41 11.68
CA ARG A 88 -9.82 -11.65 12.03
C ARG A 88 -10.61 -12.15 10.81
N THR A 89 -10.47 -11.48 9.67
CA THR A 89 -11.16 -11.88 8.42
C THR A 89 -10.70 -13.26 7.95
N PHE A 90 -9.39 -13.51 7.95
CA PHE A 90 -8.82 -14.79 7.54
C PHE A 90 -9.36 -15.94 8.39
N ARG A 91 -9.37 -15.78 9.72
CA ARG A 91 -9.97 -16.75 10.65
C ARG A 91 -11.45 -17.01 10.39
N SER A 92 -12.21 -15.98 10.00
CA SER A 92 -13.64 -16.13 9.73
C SER A 92 -13.97 -16.86 8.42
N ILE A 93 -13.06 -16.80 7.44
CA ILE A 93 -13.28 -17.35 6.09
C ILE A 93 -12.60 -18.71 5.93
N VAL A 94 -11.36 -18.84 6.40
CA VAL A 94 -10.50 -20.01 6.17
C VAL A 94 -10.58 -21.02 7.31
N GLY A 95 -10.73 -20.56 8.55
CA GLY A 95 -10.61 -21.37 9.77
C GLY A 95 -9.28 -21.18 10.48
#